data_AF-A0A924B8Z5-F1
#
_entry.id   AF-A0A924B8Z5-F1
#
_cell.length_a   1.000
_cell.length_b   1.000
_cell.length_c   1.000
_cell.angle_alpha   90.00
_cell.angle_beta   90.00
_cell.angle_gamma   90.00
#
_symmetry.space_group_name_H-M   'P 1'
#
loop_
_entity.id
_entity.type
_entity.pdbx_description
1 polymer ?
#
loop_
_entity_poly.entity_id
_entity_poly.type
_entity_poly.pdbx_seq_one_letter_code
_entity_poly.pdbx_strand_id
1 'polypeptide(L)'
;MSTKKIIPPDEDLVLVSQAHPNWYRDLSNLNTSVLASLPKAYSEPKTAMMRKFKAGVQHITENILKINRNAKSKDSFVLETSDLPNLLKMNPYLQTILLPSEDDESNNYWSFIKYLDEHKIRHTLPKKVVDGESFVLNCNRKVECIIANSTSRATLGAHHAEVLKQFKKAIAA
;
A
#
# COMPACT_ATOMS: atom_id res chain seq x y z
N MET A 1 13.28 3.88 18.04
CA MET A 1 14.65 4.30 17.65
C MET A 1 14.73 4.24 16.14
N SER A 2 14.89 5.40 15.48
CA SER A 2 15.02 5.47 14.02
C SER A 2 16.43 5.02 13.64
N THR A 3 16.56 3.84 13.02
CA THR A 3 17.79 3.42 12.38
C THR A 3 17.97 4.29 11.13
N LYS A 4 18.68 5.41 11.29
CA LYS A 4 19.26 6.11 10.14
C LYS A 4 20.21 5.13 9.45
N LYS A 5 19.76 4.48 8.38
CA LYS A 5 20.69 3.80 7.45
C LYS A 5 21.65 4.87 6.95
N ILE A 6 22.93 4.69 7.26
CA ILE A 6 24.00 5.55 6.79
C ILE A 6 24.17 5.27 5.30
N ILE A 7 24.03 6.30 4.48
CA ILE A 7 24.21 6.20 3.04
C ILE A 7 25.73 6.21 2.76
N PRO A 8 26.28 5.23 2.00
CA PRO A 8 27.68 5.25 1.61
C PRO A 8 28.00 6.51 0.77
N PRO A 9 29.13 7.18 1.01
CA PRO A 9 29.44 8.47 0.36
C PRO A 9 29.67 8.38 -1.16
N ASP A 10 29.86 7.17 -1.71
CA ASP A 10 30.29 6.95 -3.10
C ASP A 10 29.21 6.33 -4.01
N GLU A 11 27.95 6.27 -3.57
CA GLU A 11 26.85 5.70 -4.36
C GLU A 11 26.01 6.79 -5.05
N ASP A 12 25.72 6.59 -6.34
CA ASP A 12 24.87 7.47 -7.16
C ASP A 12 23.41 7.44 -6.68
N LEU A 13 23.10 8.27 -5.69
CA LEU A 13 21.74 8.44 -5.23
C LEU A 13 20.86 9.05 -6.31
N VAL A 14 19.87 8.27 -6.75
CA VAL A 14 18.83 8.75 -7.65
C VAL A 14 17.57 9.00 -6.83
N LEU A 15 17.14 10.27 -6.76
CA LEU A 15 15.79 10.58 -6.32
C LEU A 15 14.82 10.02 -7.36
N VAL A 16 14.11 8.96 -6.99
CA VAL A 16 13.01 8.43 -7.78
C VAL A 16 11.74 8.99 -7.18
N SER A 17 11.32 10.15 -7.68
CA SER A 17 9.97 10.62 -7.43
C SER A 17 9.02 9.70 -8.21
N GLN A 18 8.23 8.92 -7.48
CA GLN A 18 7.11 8.23 -8.10
C GLN A 18 5.98 9.25 -8.16
N ALA A 19 6.00 10.08 -9.21
CA ALA A 19 4.90 10.99 -9.50
C ALA A 19 3.64 10.13 -9.74
N HIS A 20 2.88 9.94 -8.67
CA HIS A 20 1.73 9.05 -8.66
C HIS A 20 0.62 9.72 -9.46
N PRO A 21 0.06 9.04 -10.46
CA PRO A 21 -1.07 9.58 -11.20
C PRO A 21 -2.24 9.85 -10.24
N ASN A 22 -2.64 11.11 -10.09
CA ASN A 22 -3.68 11.52 -9.14
C ASN A 22 -5.11 11.07 -9.51
N TRP A 23 -5.30 10.29 -10.58
CA TRP A 23 -6.64 9.89 -11.05
C TRP A 23 -7.43 9.06 -10.02
N TYR A 24 -6.76 8.44 -9.04
CA TYR A 24 -7.45 7.77 -7.92
C TYR A 24 -8.04 8.76 -6.92
N ARG A 25 -7.53 10.00 -6.86
CA ARG A 25 -8.11 11.09 -6.05
C ARG A 25 -9.47 11.52 -6.58
N ASP A 26 -9.72 11.31 -7.88
CA ASP A 26 -11.01 11.58 -8.53
C ASP A 26 -12.07 10.49 -8.27
N LEU A 27 -11.67 9.38 -7.66
CA LEU A 27 -12.61 8.33 -7.23
C LEU A 27 -13.16 8.70 -5.86
N SER A 28 -14.13 9.61 -5.81
CA SER A 28 -14.90 9.85 -4.59
C SER A 28 -15.70 8.58 -4.22
N ASN A 29 -15.76 8.26 -2.92
CA ASN A 29 -16.56 7.15 -2.36
C ASN A 29 -15.98 5.75 -2.61
N LEU A 30 -14.67 5.59 -2.45
CA LEU A 30 -14.09 4.25 -2.38
C LEU A 30 -14.55 3.52 -1.11
N ASN A 31 -14.89 2.25 -1.26
CA ASN A 31 -15.08 1.31 -0.15
C ASN A 31 -13.78 0.57 0.17
N THR A 32 -12.92 0.37 -0.84
CA THR A 32 -11.68 -0.41 -0.71
C THR A 32 -10.48 0.38 -1.24
N SER A 33 -9.36 0.33 -0.54
CA SER A 33 -8.07 0.85 -1.01
C SER A 33 -7.05 -0.28 -1.00
N VAL A 34 -6.30 -0.44 -2.08
CA VAL A 34 -5.23 -1.43 -2.21
C VAL A 34 -3.91 -0.70 -2.16
N LEU A 35 -3.11 -0.92 -1.11
CA LEU A 35 -1.80 -0.28 -0.96
C LEU A 35 -0.74 -1.12 -1.67
N ALA A 36 -0.54 -0.86 -2.95
CA ALA A 36 0.36 -1.60 -3.83
C ALA A 36 1.04 -0.68 -4.84
N SER A 37 2.15 -1.17 -5.41
CA SER A 37 2.84 -0.55 -6.55
C SER A 37 1.84 -0.14 -7.65
N LEU A 38 1.76 1.16 -7.97
CA LEU A 38 0.80 1.66 -8.95
C LEU A 38 1.09 1.11 -10.35
N PRO A 39 0.05 0.86 -11.17
CA PRO A 39 0.26 0.58 -12.59
C PRO A 39 0.97 1.76 -13.26
N LYS A 40 2.07 1.47 -13.97
CA LYS A 40 2.92 2.46 -14.68
C LYS A 40 2.18 3.37 -15.67
N ALA A 41 0.93 3.08 -16.01
CA ALA A 41 0.13 3.87 -16.92
C ALA A 41 -1.35 3.87 -16.50
N TYR A 42 -1.96 5.06 -16.58
CA TYR A 42 -3.40 5.23 -16.64
C TYR A 42 -3.95 4.45 -17.83
N SER A 43 -5.03 3.69 -17.61
CA SER A 43 -5.79 3.13 -18.71
C SER A 43 -7.27 3.16 -18.36
N GLU A 44 -8.08 3.70 -19.26
CA GLU A 44 -9.53 3.84 -19.10
C GLU A 44 -10.21 2.52 -18.64
N PRO A 45 -9.83 1.33 -19.16
CA PRO A 45 -10.39 0.06 -18.65
C PRO A 45 -10.10 -0.21 -17.16
N LYS A 46 -8.91 0.16 -16.66
CA LYS A 46 -8.55 -0.03 -15.25
C LYS A 46 -9.33 0.94 -14.38
N THR A 47 -9.46 2.18 -14.81
CA THR A 47 -10.25 3.19 -14.09
C THR A 47 -11.74 2.82 -14.07
N ALA A 48 -12.29 2.31 -15.17
CA ALA A 48 -13.67 1.82 -15.22
C ALA A 48 -13.90 0.63 -14.27
N MET A 49 -12.95 -0.32 -14.23
CA MET A 49 -12.99 -1.44 -13.29
C MET A 49 -12.97 -0.96 -11.83
N MET A 50 -12.09 -0.03 -11.50
CA MET A 50 -11.98 0.55 -10.15
C MET A 50 -13.23 1.32 -9.72
N ARG A 51 -13.83 2.10 -10.64
CA ARG A 51 -15.13 2.75 -10.41
C ARG A 51 -16.23 1.73 -10.14
N LYS A 52 -16.31 0.69 -10.98
CA LYS A 52 -17.31 -0.38 -10.85
C LYS A 52 -17.23 -1.08 -9.49
N PHE A 53 -16.01 -1.33 -9.01
CA PHE A 53 -15.78 -2.01 -7.73
C PHE A 53 -15.63 -1.08 -6.54
N LYS A 54 -15.74 0.26 -6.72
CA LYS A 54 -15.44 1.27 -5.70
C LYS A 54 -14.11 1.00 -4.98
N ALA A 55 -13.11 0.55 -5.74
CA ALA A 55 -11.80 0.14 -5.24
C ALA A 55 -10.71 0.99 -5.89
N GLY A 56 -9.81 1.56 -5.09
CA GLY A 56 -8.65 2.33 -5.58
C GLY A 56 -7.35 1.59 -5.31
N VAL A 57 -6.33 1.81 -6.14
CA VAL A 57 -4.95 1.37 -5.84
C VAL A 57 -4.16 2.61 -5.49
N GLN A 58 -3.36 2.53 -4.43
CA GLN A 58 -2.55 3.61 -3.90
C GLN A 58 -1.20 3.10 -3.44
N HIS A 59 -0.22 3.98 -3.35
CA HIS A 59 1.08 3.64 -2.80
C HIS A 59 1.29 4.41 -1.49
N ILE A 60 1.85 3.77 -0.46
CA ILE A 60 2.10 4.42 0.83
C ILE A 60 3.27 5.41 0.74
N THR A 61 4.17 5.25 -0.23
CA THR A 61 5.38 6.07 -0.35
C THR A 61 5.34 6.90 -1.62
N GLU A 62 5.54 8.21 -1.48
CA GLU A 62 5.51 9.18 -2.59
C GLU A 62 6.92 9.42 -3.16
N ASN A 63 7.90 9.62 -2.26
CA ASN A 63 9.28 9.86 -2.67
C ASN A 63 10.21 8.78 -2.11
N ILE A 64 11.00 8.18 -3.00
CA ILE A 64 11.95 7.14 -2.67
C ILE A 64 13.32 7.54 -3.24
N LEU A 65 14.33 7.64 -2.38
CA LEU A 65 15.73 7.67 -2.77
C LEU A 65 16.19 6.25 -3.06
N LYS A 66 16.77 6.02 -4.23
CA LYS A 66 17.37 4.73 -4.56
C LYS A 66 18.86 4.88 -4.80
N ILE A 67 19.62 3.86 -4.41
CA ILE A 67 21.05 3.74 -4.73
C ILE A 67 21.31 3.65 -6.24
N ASN A 68 20.32 3.21 -7.02
CA ASN A 68 20.24 3.39 -8.47
C ASN A 68 18.80 3.12 -8.96
N ARG A 69 18.49 3.42 -10.24
CA ARG A 69 17.13 3.24 -10.80
C ARG A 69 16.60 1.79 -10.71
N ASN A 70 17.48 0.80 -10.69
CA ASN A 70 17.14 -0.63 -10.65
C ASN A 70 17.26 -1.25 -9.25
N ALA A 71 17.55 -0.43 -8.23
CA ALA A 71 17.77 -0.91 -6.88
C ALA A 71 16.50 -1.59 -6.35
N LYS A 72 16.70 -2.74 -5.70
CA LYS A 72 15.64 -3.51 -5.04
C LYS A 72 15.06 -2.70 -3.88
N SER A 73 13.85 -3.04 -3.43
CA SER A 73 13.15 -2.30 -2.36
C SER A 73 13.98 -2.16 -1.07
N LYS A 74 14.87 -3.11 -0.77
CA LYS A 74 15.79 -3.07 0.39
C LYS A 74 16.88 -1.99 0.32
N ASP A 75 17.18 -1.51 -0.89
CA ASP A 75 18.24 -0.53 -1.23
C ASP A 75 17.63 0.84 -1.53
N SER A 76 16.45 1.09 -0.94
CA SER A 76 15.62 2.27 -1.16
C SER A 76 15.31 2.95 0.18
N PHE A 77 15.26 4.28 0.17
CA PHE A 77 14.99 5.11 1.33
C PHE A 77 13.70 5.89 1.09
N VAL A 78 12.71 5.68 1.95
CA VAL A 78 11.45 6.44 1.90
C VAL A 78 11.69 7.84 2.43
N LEU A 79 11.44 8.84 1.58
CA LEU A 79 11.56 10.26 1.91
C LEU A 79 10.22 10.85 2.35
N GLU A 80 9.13 10.48 1.66
CA GLU A 80 7.78 10.99 1.94
C GLU A 80 6.75 9.87 1.77
N THR A 81 5.76 9.88 2.66
CA THR A 81 4.65 8.92 2.70
C THR A 81 3.35 9.61 2.31
N SER A 82 2.44 8.87 1.67
CA SER A 82 1.12 9.36 1.29
C SER A 82 0.33 9.82 2.51
N ASP A 83 -0.46 10.88 2.36
CA ASP A 83 -1.32 11.40 3.43
C ASP A 83 -2.57 10.51 3.64
N LEU A 84 -2.40 9.44 4.42
CA LEU A 84 -3.48 8.53 4.82
C LEU A 84 -4.61 9.27 5.57
N PRO A 85 -4.36 10.23 6.49
CA PRO A 85 -5.42 11.06 7.05
C PRO A 85 -6.27 11.75 5.98
N ASN A 86 -5.64 12.35 4.97
CA ASN A 86 -6.37 12.98 3.87
C ASN A 86 -7.11 11.93 3.02
N LEU A 87 -6.54 10.75 2.79
CA LEU A 87 -7.24 9.65 2.13
C LEU A 87 -8.54 9.29 2.87
N LEU A 88 -8.45 9.07 4.19
CA LEU A 88 -9.56 8.70 5.04
C LEU A 88 -10.63 9.80 5.09
N LYS A 89 -10.21 11.06 5.04
CA LYS A 89 -11.09 12.24 4.98
C LYS A 89 -11.81 12.34 3.64
N MET A 90 -11.10 12.15 2.53
CA MET A 90 -11.67 12.20 1.18
C MET A 90 -12.60 11.01 0.88
N ASN A 91 -12.39 9.89 1.56
CA ASN A 91 -13.18 8.67 1.37
C ASN A 91 -13.87 8.28 2.68
N PRO A 92 -14.97 8.94 3.06
CA PRO A 92 -15.69 8.66 4.30
C PRO A 92 -16.37 7.28 4.31
N TYR A 93 -16.42 6.59 3.16
CA TYR A 93 -16.97 5.24 3.00
C TYR A 93 -15.91 4.13 2.94
N LEU A 94 -14.61 4.45 2.97
CA LEU A 94 -13.55 3.44 2.92
C LEU A 94 -13.64 2.46 4.09
N GLN A 95 -14.06 1.22 3.86
CA GLN A 95 -14.23 0.19 4.89
C GLN A 95 -13.02 -0.72 4.99
N THR A 96 -12.30 -0.92 3.87
CA THR A 96 -11.20 -1.88 3.81
C THR A 96 -9.95 -1.31 3.16
N ILE A 97 -8.79 -1.64 3.74
CA ILE A 97 -7.47 -1.42 3.17
C ILE A 97 -6.83 -2.79 2.94
N LEU A 98 -6.46 -3.11 1.71
CA LEU A 98 -5.76 -4.32 1.34
C LEU A 98 -4.26 -4.02 1.24
N LEU A 99 -3.43 -4.84 1.87
CA LEU A 99 -1.98 -4.69 1.94
C LEU A 99 -1.30 -5.90 1.26
N PRO A 100 -1.19 -5.95 -0.08
CA PRO A 100 -0.44 -7.01 -0.75
C PRO A 100 1.02 -6.99 -0.30
N SER A 101 1.53 -8.12 0.14
CA SER A 101 2.93 -8.29 0.54
C SER A 101 3.86 -8.04 -0.66
N GLU A 102 4.99 -7.37 -0.44
CA GLU A 102 6.15 -7.40 -1.35
C GLU A 102 7.23 -8.30 -0.71
N ASP A 103 8.10 -8.89 -1.54
CA ASP A 103 9.02 -9.96 -1.14
C ASP A 103 9.84 -9.65 0.13
N ASP A 104 9.83 -10.65 1.04
CA ASP A 104 10.59 -10.99 2.27
C ASP A 104 11.14 -9.93 3.25
N GLU A 105 11.42 -8.68 2.87
CA GLU A 105 11.95 -7.68 3.82
C GLU A 105 11.24 -6.31 3.77
N SER A 106 10.42 -6.06 2.74
CA SER A 106 9.68 -4.80 2.55
C SER A 106 8.17 -5.05 2.47
N ASN A 107 7.61 -5.77 3.46
CA ASN A 107 6.17 -6.00 3.48
C ASN A 107 5.44 -4.65 3.63
N ASN A 108 4.48 -4.37 2.74
CA ASN A 108 3.59 -3.21 2.83
C ASN A 108 2.94 -3.10 4.22
N TYR A 109 2.71 -4.23 4.91
CA TYR A 109 2.32 -4.25 6.32
C TYR A 109 3.28 -3.48 7.24
N TRP A 110 4.58 -3.79 7.25
CA TRP A 110 5.53 -3.18 8.19
C TRP A 110 5.73 -1.69 7.90
N SER A 111 5.80 -1.33 6.63
CA SER A 111 5.84 0.07 6.20
C SER A 111 4.59 0.83 6.66
N PHE A 112 3.42 0.18 6.56
CA PHE A 112 2.17 0.74 7.01
C PHE A 112 2.08 0.87 8.53
N ILE A 113 2.46 -0.16 9.31
CA ILE A 113 2.49 -0.08 10.78
C ILE A 113 3.42 1.04 11.25
N LYS A 114 4.64 1.11 10.69
CA LYS A 114 5.59 2.19 11.00
C LYS A 114 4.96 3.56 10.75
N TYR A 115 4.28 3.74 9.62
CA TYR A 115 3.57 4.97 9.32
C TYR A 115 2.48 5.27 10.37
N LEU A 116 1.65 4.29 10.72
CA LEU A 116 0.58 4.47 11.72
C LEU A 116 1.17 4.89 13.07
N ASP A 117 2.27 4.29 13.49
CA ASP A 117 2.97 4.62 14.74
C ASP A 117 3.54 6.05 14.72
N GLU A 118 4.24 6.43 13.65
CA GLU A 118 4.82 7.76 13.47
C GLU A 118 3.76 8.87 13.50
N HIS A 119 2.59 8.58 12.92
CA HIS A 119 1.45 9.51 12.88
C HIS A 119 0.46 9.32 14.05
N LYS A 120 0.78 8.47 15.02
CA LYS A 120 -0.05 8.19 16.22
C LYS A 120 -1.49 7.76 15.89
N ILE A 121 -1.67 7.03 14.79
CA ILE A 121 -2.96 6.50 14.36
C ILE A 121 -3.24 5.21 15.14
N ARG A 122 -4.33 5.19 15.89
CA ARG A 122 -4.72 4.03 16.71
C ARG A 122 -5.10 2.85 15.82
N HIS A 123 -4.57 1.68 16.13
CA HIS A 123 -4.86 0.44 15.42
C HIS A 123 -4.74 -0.77 16.34
N THR A 124 -5.34 -1.89 15.95
CA THR A 124 -5.10 -3.20 16.58
C THR A 124 -3.95 -3.90 15.89
N LEU A 125 -3.37 -4.91 16.55
CA LEU A 125 -2.42 -5.82 15.93
C LEU A 125 -3.14 -7.09 15.47
N PRO A 126 -2.70 -7.71 14.35
CA PRO A 126 -3.20 -9.02 13.95
C PRO A 126 -2.70 -10.10 14.93
N LYS A 127 -3.36 -11.27 14.94
CA LYS A 127 -2.91 -12.41 15.77
C LYS A 127 -1.55 -12.93 15.31
N LYS A 128 -1.32 -12.92 14.01
CA LYS A 128 -0.06 -13.27 13.34
C LYS A 128 0.12 -12.36 12.14
N VAL A 129 1.37 -12.03 11.81
CA VAL A 129 1.69 -11.26 10.61
C VAL A 129 1.88 -12.26 9.45
N VAL A 130 0.76 -12.73 8.89
CA VAL A 130 0.72 -13.67 7.76
C VAL A 130 -0.40 -13.28 6.79
N ASP A 131 -0.29 -13.70 5.54
CA ASP A 131 -1.29 -13.40 4.52
C ASP A 131 -2.68 -13.97 4.89
N GLY A 132 -3.71 -13.16 4.69
CA GLY A 132 -5.10 -13.46 5.03
C GLY A 132 -5.55 -12.97 6.40
N GLU A 133 -4.61 -12.66 7.30
CA GLU A 133 -4.92 -12.04 8.59
C GLU A 133 -5.35 -10.58 8.43
N SER A 134 -6.16 -10.11 9.38
CA SER A 134 -6.62 -8.73 9.42
C SER A 134 -6.44 -8.05 10.77
N PHE A 135 -6.42 -6.73 10.73
CA PHE A 135 -6.39 -5.84 11.87
C PHE A 135 -7.25 -4.61 11.57
N VAL A 136 -7.43 -3.73 12.55
CA VAL A 136 -8.38 -2.62 12.42
C VAL A 136 -7.70 -1.30 12.76
N LEU A 137 -7.89 -0.30 11.89
CA LEU A 137 -7.62 1.10 12.22
C LEU A 137 -8.80 1.66 13.00
N ASN A 138 -8.51 2.25 14.15
CA ASN A 138 -9.46 2.95 14.99
C ASN A 138 -9.35 4.45 14.75
N CYS A 139 -9.93 4.90 13.64
CA CYS A 139 -10.09 6.30 13.31
C CYS A 139 -11.46 6.80 13.84
N ASN A 140 -11.98 7.90 13.29
CA ASN A 140 -13.39 8.31 13.50
C ASN A 140 -14.41 7.21 13.12
N ARG A 141 -13.94 6.16 12.44
CA ARG A 141 -14.63 4.91 12.14
C ARG A 141 -13.62 3.76 12.09
N LYS A 142 -14.12 2.54 12.10
CA LYS A 142 -13.30 1.33 11.94
C LYS A 142 -13.03 1.08 10.47
N VAL A 143 -11.77 0.82 10.13
CA VAL A 143 -11.35 0.39 8.79
C VAL A 143 -10.60 -0.93 8.93
N GLU A 144 -11.07 -1.98 8.27
CA GLU A 144 -10.40 -3.29 8.26
C GLU A 144 -9.16 -3.22 7.36
N CYS A 145 -8.02 -3.65 7.87
CA CYS A 145 -6.79 -3.80 7.10
C CYS A 145 -6.49 -5.29 6.93
N ILE A 146 -6.31 -5.74 5.70
CA ILE A 146 -6.07 -7.16 5.36
C ILE A 146 -4.64 -7.29 4.82
N ILE A 147 -3.83 -8.14 5.44
CA ILE A 147 -2.52 -8.55 4.92
C ILE A 147 -2.82 -9.52 3.78
N ALA A 148 -2.37 -9.23 2.57
CA ALA A 148 -2.70 -10.03 1.39
C ALA A 148 -1.44 -10.62 0.75
N ASN A 149 -1.62 -11.73 0.04
CA ASN A 149 -0.54 -12.35 -0.72
C ASN A 149 0.02 -11.37 -1.77
N SER A 150 1.31 -11.54 -2.09
CA SER A 150 1.96 -10.80 -3.16
C SER A 150 1.26 -11.01 -4.50
N THR A 151 1.04 -9.91 -5.22
CA THR A 151 0.43 -9.90 -6.56
C THR A 151 1.47 -9.99 -7.69
N SER A 152 2.75 -10.21 -7.35
CA SER A 152 3.81 -10.38 -8.34
C SER A 152 3.58 -11.62 -9.20
N ARG A 153 4.08 -11.64 -10.45
CA ARG A 153 3.95 -12.82 -11.31
C ARG A 153 4.59 -14.07 -10.72
N ALA A 154 5.62 -13.91 -9.89
CA ALA A 154 6.34 -15.02 -9.27
C ALA A 154 5.48 -15.74 -8.22
N THR A 155 4.64 -15.01 -7.49
CA THR A 155 3.79 -15.54 -6.41
C THR A 155 2.36 -15.81 -6.84
N LEU A 156 1.86 -15.08 -7.84
CA LEU A 156 0.48 -15.20 -8.31
C LEU A 156 0.19 -16.60 -8.88
N GLY A 157 1.17 -17.26 -9.51
CA GLY A 157 0.98 -18.61 -10.05
C GLY A 157 0.61 -19.66 -9.00
N ALA A 158 1.26 -19.63 -7.83
CA ALA A 158 1.03 -20.60 -6.76
C ALA A 158 -0.19 -20.25 -5.89
N HIS A 159 -0.54 -18.97 -5.78
CA HIS A 159 -1.54 -18.48 -4.83
C HIS A 159 -2.74 -17.76 -5.48
N HIS A 160 -2.93 -17.88 -6.79
CA HIS A 160 -3.96 -17.15 -7.54
C HIS A 160 -5.36 -17.24 -6.91
N ALA A 161 -5.78 -18.44 -6.51
CA ALA A 161 -7.10 -18.66 -5.90
C ALA A 161 -7.26 -17.92 -4.57
N GLU A 162 -6.22 -17.91 -3.73
CA GLU A 162 -6.25 -17.25 -2.43
C GLU A 162 -6.15 -15.73 -2.57
N VAL A 163 -5.30 -15.22 -3.47
CA VAL A 163 -5.25 -13.79 -3.85
C VAL A 163 -6.64 -13.33 -4.30
N LEU A 164 -7.27 -14.05 -5.22
CA LEU A 164 -8.59 -13.67 -5.72
C LEU A 164 -9.65 -13.66 -4.61
N LYS A 165 -9.59 -14.63 -3.69
CA LYS A 165 -10.48 -14.68 -2.52
C LYS A 165 -10.28 -13.49 -1.58
N GLN A 166 -9.03 -13.10 -1.32
CA GLN A 166 -8.69 -11.93 -0.51
C GLN A 166 -9.21 -10.63 -1.13
N PHE A 167 -9.01 -10.44 -2.45
CA PHE A 167 -9.53 -9.27 -3.17
C PHE A 167 -11.06 -9.25 -3.20
N LYS A 168 -11.72 -10.39 -3.42
CA LYS A 168 -13.19 -10.48 -3.37
C LYS A 168 -13.74 -10.12 -1.99
N LYS A 169 -13.12 -10.62 -0.91
CA LYS A 169 -13.49 -10.27 0.46
C LYS A 169 -13.34 -8.76 0.69
N ALA A 170 -12.23 -8.17 0.25
CA ALA A 170 -11.95 -6.75 0.46
C ALA A 170 -12.88 -5.82 -0.32
N ILE A 171 -13.32 -6.22 -1.51
CA ILE A 171 -14.21 -5.43 -2.39
C ILE A 171 -15.69 -5.59 -2.00
N ALA A 172 -16.08 -6.72 -1.40
CA ALA A 172 -17.45 -6.99 -1.01
C ALA A 172 -17.86 -6.39 0.35
N ALA A 173 -16.91 -5.78 1.07
CA ALA A 173 -17.12 -5.13 2.37
C ALA A 173 -17.77 -3.73 2.21
#